data_AF-D3Z4J5-F1
#
_entry.id   AF-D3Z4J5-F1
#
_cell.length_a   1.000
_cell.length_b   1.000
_cell.length_c   1.000
_cell.angle_alpha   90.00
_cell.angle_beta   90.00
_cell.angle_gamma   90.00
#
_symmetry.space_group_name_H-M   'P 1'
#
loop_
_entity.id
_entity.type
_entity.pdbx_description
1 polymer ?
#
loop_
_entity_poly.entity_id
_entity_poly.type
_entity_poly.pdbx_seq_one_letter_code
_entity_poly.pdbx_strand_id
1 'polypeptide(L)'
;MAAAAAMAEQEGARNGARNRGGVQRVEGKLRASVEKGDYYEAHQMYRTLFFRYMSQSKHAEARELMYSGALLFFSHGQNSAADLSMLVLESLEKAEVDVADELLENLAKVFSLMDPNSPERVAFVSRALKWSSGGSGKLGHPRLHQLLALTLWKEQNYCESRYHFLHSSDGEGCANMLVEYSTARGFRSEVDMFVAQAVLQFLCLKNKNSALVVFTTYTQKHPSIEDGPPFVQPLLNFIWFLLLAV
;
A
#
# COMPACT_ATOMS: atom_id res chain seq x y z
N MET A 1 37.24 -2.83 -33.34
CA MET A 1 36.02 -2.34 -32.65
C MET A 1 35.36 -3.39 -31.76
N ALA A 2 35.19 -4.65 -32.18
CA ALA A 2 34.55 -5.69 -31.35
C ALA A 2 35.29 -6.02 -30.04
N ALA A 3 36.63 -6.03 -30.02
CA ALA A 3 37.40 -6.35 -28.82
C ALA A 3 37.30 -5.26 -27.72
N ALA A 4 37.15 -3.98 -28.09
CA ALA A 4 37.04 -2.88 -27.14
C ALA A 4 35.66 -2.87 -26.44
N ALA A 5 34.60 -3.26 -27.14
CA ALA A 5 33.25 -3.37 -26.57
C ALA A 5 33.15 -4.52 -25.56
N ALA A 6 33.76 -5.68 -25.85
CA ALA A 6 33.79 -6.83 -24.94
C ALA A 6 34.59 -6.56 -23.65
N MET A 7 35.65 -5.76 -23.73
CA MET A 7 36.42 -5.35 -22.54
C MET A 7 35.65 -4.34 -21.67
N ALA A 8 34.90 -3.42 -22.28
CA ALA A 8 34.05 -2.47 -21.56
C ALA A 8 32.88 -3.15 -20.82
N GLU A 9 32.25 -4.17 -21.43
CA GLU A 9 31.22 -4.98 -20.76
C GLU A 9 31.80 -5.81 -19.61
N GLN A 10 33.00 -6.39 -19.77
CA GLN A 10 33.67 -7.12 -18.68
C GLN A 10 34.09 -6.22 -17.53
N GLU A 11 34.53 -4.98 -17.79
CA GLU A 11 34.85 -4.01 -16.75
C GLU A 11 33.60 -3.48 -16.03
N GLY A 12 32.51 -3.22 -16.76
CA GLY A 12 31.20 -2.88 -16.18
C GLY A 12 30.67 -3.98 -15.26
N ALA A 13 30.74 -5.25 -15.70
CA ALA A 13 30.34 -6.40 -14.90
C ALA A 13 31.25 -6.62 -13.66
N ARG A 14 32.57 -6.42 -13.80
CA ARG A 14 33.53 -6.52 -12.67
C ARG A 14 33.32 -5.41 -11.64
N ASN A 15 33.05 -4.18 -12.07
CA ASN A 15 32.76 -3.07 -11.17
C ASN A 15 31.41 -3.25 -10.48
N GLY A 16 30.39 -3.76 -11.18
CA GLY A 16 29.11 -4.13 -10.58
C GLY A 16 29.26 -5.20 -9.49
N ALA A 17 30.06 -6.24 -9.73
CA ALA A 17 30.34 -7.29 -8.76
C ALA A 17 31.14 -6.80 -7.53
N ARG A 18 32.15 -5.95 -7.73
CA ARG A 18 32.93 -5.35 -6.62
C ARG A 18 32.11 -4.37 -5.77
N ASN A 19 31.23 -3.57 -6.39
CA ASN A 19 30.35 -2.66 -5.64
C ASN A 19 29.33 -3.43 -4.81
N ARG A 20 28.75 -4.52 -5.34
CA ARG A 20 27.80 -5.37 -4.59
C ARG A 20 28.41 -5.91 -3.30
N GLY A 21 29.67 -6.34 -3.32
CA GLY A 21 30.37 -6.80 -2.11
C GLY A 21 30.60 -5.70 -1.06
N GLY A 22 30.80 -4.45 -1.51
CA GLY A 22 30.93 -3.29 -0.61
C GLY A 22 29.61 -2.91 0.07
N VAL A 23 28.51 -2.91 -0.68
CA VAL A 23 27.15 -2.62 -0.17
C VAL A 23 26.72 -3.68 0.85
N GLN A 24 26.88 -4.97 0.52
CA GLN A 24 26.56 -6.07 1.43
C GLN A 24 27.36 -6.02 2.75
N ARG A 25 28.64 -5.61 2.67
CA ARG A 25 29.47 -5.44 3.87
C ARG A 25 29.01 -4.29 4.75
N VAL A 26 28.51 -3.20 4.16
CA VAL A 26 27.96 -2.05 4.89
C VAL A 26 26.62 -2.43 5.54
N GLU A 27 25.75 -3.12 4.81
CA GLU A 27 24.48 -3.61 5.34
C GLU A 27 24.68 -4.57 6.52
N GLY A 28 25.64 -5.51 6.43
CA GLY A 28 25.98 -6.39 7.54
C GLY A 28 26.47 -5.66 8.79
N LYS A 29 27.23 -4.57 8.63
CA LYS A 29 27.67 -3.73 9.75
C LYS A 29 26.52 -2.96 10.40
N LEU A 30 25.64 -2.38 9.59
CA LEU A 30 24.45 -1.67 10.07
C LEU A 30 23.55 -2.61 10.85
N ARG A 31 23.32 -3.80 10.31
CA ARG A 31 22.51 -4.83 10.96
C ARG A 31 23.09 -5.23 12.33
N ALA A 32 24.39 -5.48 12.39
CA ALA A 32 25.06 -5.77 13.67
C ALA A 32 24.95 -4.60 14.68
N SER A 33 24.97 -3.35 14.20
CA SER A 33 24.78 -2.16 15.05
C SER A 33 23.36 -2.10 15.64
N VAL A 34 22.34 -2.41 14.83
CA VAL A 34 20.94 -2.47 15.29
C VAL A 34 20.74 -3.62 16.27
N GLU A 35 21.31 -4.78 16.00
CA GLU A 35 21.25 -5.97 16.89
C GLU A 35 21.94 -5.71 18.24
N LYS A 36 22.98 -4.86 18.26
CA LYS A 36 23.66 -4.41 19.48
C LYS A 36 22.86 -3.37 20.29
N GLY A 37 21.79 -2.81 19.72
CA GLY A 37 20.96 -1.77 20.33
C GLY A 37 21.46 -0.34 20.12
N ASP A 38 22.47 -0.15 19.26
CA ASP A 38 23.02 1.16 18.89
C ASP A 38 22.11 1.80 17.80
N TYR A 39 20.81 1.95 18.12
CA TYR A 39 19.75 2.30 17.15
C TYR A 39 19.94 3.70 16.54
N TYR A 40 20.33 4.68 17.37
CA TYR A 40 20.51 6.05 16.92
C TYR A 40 21.67 6.17 15.92
N GLU A 41 22.82 5.59 16.27
CA GLU A 41 24.02 5.56 15.45
C GLU A 41 23.76 4.82 14.13
N ALA A 42 23.08 3.67 14.21
CA ALA A 42 22.69 2.92 13.02
C ALA A 42 21.78 3.77 12.12
N HIS A 43 20.75 4.42 12.68
CA HIS A 43 19.81 5.26 11.93
C HIS A 43 20.51 6.43 11.23
N GLN A 44 21.41 7.13 11.92
CA GLN A 44 22.20 8.21 11.31
C GLN A 44 23.11 7.70 10.19
N MET A 45 23.69 6.51 10.35
CA MET A 45 24.49 5.89 9.30
C MET A 45 23.64 5.51 8.08
N TYR A 46 22.43 4.94 8.26
CA TYR A 46 21.49 4.70 7.15
C TYR A 46 21.21 6.00 6.38
N ARG A 47 20.88 7.09 7.07
CA ARG A 47 20.63 8.41 6.45
C ARG A 47 21.84 8.94 5.68
N THR A 48 23.03 8.82 6.26
CA THR A 48 24.28 9.26 5.63
C THR A 48 24.55 8.50 4.33
N LEU A 49 24.34 7.19 4.35
CA LEU A 49 24.51 6.33 3.17
C LEU A 49 23.45 6.61 2.10
N PHE A 50 22.21 6.85 2.51
CA PHE A 50 21.14 7.24 1.60
C PHE A 50 21.52 8.47 0.78
N PHE A 51 21.86 9.59 1.43
CA PHE A 51 22.21 10.82 0.71
C PHE A 51 23.48 10.66 -0.14
N ARG A 52 24.43 9.84 0.29
CA ARG A 52 25.61 9.49 -0.50
C ARG A 52 25.29 8.68 -1.74
N TYR A 53 24.34 7.75 -1.68
CA TYR A 53 23.90 6.98 -2.85
C TYR A 53 23.03 7.82 -3.78
N MET A 54 22.15 8.65 -3.23
CA MET A 54 21.35 9.59 -4.00
C MET A 54 22.22 10.60 -4.77
N SER A 55 23.31 11.11 -4.18
CA SER A 55 24.25 12.01 -4.88
C SER A 55 25.09 11.32 -5.97
N GLN A 56 25.17 9.99 -5.93
CA GLN A 56 25.83 9.16 -6.95
C GLN A 56 24.82 8.63 -8.00
N SER A 57 23.57 9.09 -7.99
CA SER A 57 22.48 8.59 -8.83
C SER A 57 22.20 7.09 -8.66
N LYS A 58 22.60 6.49 -7.53
CA LYS A 58 22.36 5.09 -7.16
C LYS A 58 21.03 4.94 -6.43
N HIS A 59 19.95 5.30 -7.12
CA HIS A 59 18.62 5.39 -6.52
C HIS A 59 18.08 4.02 -6.09
N ALA A 60 18.28 2.98 -6.92
CA ALA A 60 17.83 1.63 -6.60
C ALA A 60 18.51 1.09 -5.33
N GLU A 61 19.82 1.23 -5.23
CA GLU A 61 20.58 0.78 -4.06
C GLU A 61 20.25 1.60 -2.80
N ALA A 62 20.00 2.90 -2.95
CA ALA A 62 19.52 3.74 -1.84
C ALA A 62 18.17 3.26 -1.32
N ARG A 63 17.22 2.99 -2.24
CA ARG A 63 15.88 2.51 -1.91
C ARG A 63 15.91 1.14 -1.25
N GLU A 64 16.67 0.19 -1.80
CA GLU A 64 16.82 -1.15 -1.22
C GLU A 64 17.39 -1.10 0.20
N LEU A 65 18.44 -0.29 0.42
CA LEU A 65 19.04 -0.11 1.73
C LEU A 65 18.07 0.52 2.75
N MET A 66 17.28 1.52 2.33
CA MET A 66 16.29 2.14 3.21
C MET A 66 15.14 1.20 3.54
N TYR A 67 14.69 0.41 2.56
CA TYR A 67 13.64 -0.58 2.77
C TYR A 67 14.09 -1.70 3.71
N SER A 68 15.26 -2.30 3.49
CA SER A 68 15.78 -3.34 4.38
C SER A 68 16.05 -2.79 5.78
N GLY A 69 16.57 -1.56 5.87
CA GLY A 69 16.71 -0.83 7.14
C GLY A 69 15.38 -0.63 7.85
N ALA A 70 14.36 -0.09 7.18
CA ALA A 70 13.05 0.14 7.76
C ALA A 70 12.44 -1.14 8.35
N LEU A 71 12.48 -2.26 7.61
CA LEU A 71 12.00 -3.55 8.10
C LEU A 71 12.74 -4.01 9.36
N LEU A 72 14.06 -3.79 9.42
CA LEU A 72 14.87 -4.13 10.58
C LEU A 72 14.53 -3.24 11.79
N PHE A 73 14.37 -1.92 11.60
CA PHE A 73 13.96 -1.05 12.71
C PHE A 73 12.55 -1.37 13.21
N PHE A 74 11.61 -1.73 12.33
CA PHE A 74 10.29 -2.21 12.73
C PHE A 74 10.35 -3.49 13.57
N SER A 75 11.22 -4.45 13.23
CA SER A 75 11.36 -5.69 14.01
C SER A 75 11.91 -5.46 15.42
N HIS A 76 12.53 -4.30 15.67
CA HIS A 76 13.01 -3.85 16.98
C HIS A 76 12.08 -2.81 17.65
N GLY A 77 10.89 -2.55 17.09
CA GLY A 77 9.92 -1.60 17.64
C GLY A 77 10.38 -0.14 17.62
N GLN A 78 11.28 0.23 16.71
CA GLN A 78 11.87 1.57 16.65
C GLN A 78 11.11 2.49 15.69
N ASN A 79 10.67 3.64 16.18
CA ASN A 79 9.95 4.66 15.38
C ASN A 79 10.80 5.25 14.25
N SER A 80 12.13 5.16 14.33
CA SER A 80 13.06 5.57 13.25
C SER A 80 12.79 4.84 11.92
N ALA A 81 12.11 3.69 11.95
CA ALA A 81 11.67 2.97 10.76
C ALA A 81 10.76 3.82 9.85
N ALA A 82 9.93 4.69 10.42
CA ALA A 82 9.04 5.55 9.65
C ALA A 82 9.81 6.61 8.85
N ASP A 83 10.88 7.17 9.42
CA ASP A 83 11.78 8.08 8.70
C ASP A 83 12.45 7.39 7.51
N LEU A 84 13.00 6.18 7.71
CA LEU A 84 13.59 5.40 6.62
C LEU A 84 12.57 5.06 5.53
N SER A 85 11.32 4.78 5.92
CA SER A 85 10.21 4.54 4.99
C SER A 85 9.89 5.78 4.14
N MET A 86 10.01 6.99 4.70
CA MET A 86 9.87 8.22 3.95
C MET A 86 11.02 8.44 2.95
N LEU A 87 12.23 7.98 3.27
CA LEU A 87 13.37 8.02 2.35
C LEU A 87 13.22 7.03 1.18
N VAL A 88 12.54 5.89 1.39
CA VAL A 88 12.14 4.99 0.29
C VAL A 88 11.28 5.75 -0.73
N LEU A 89 10.26 6.48 -0.26
CA LEU A 89 9.40 7.29 -1.13
C LEU A 89 10.17 8.44 -1.80
N GLU A 90 11.07 9.11 -1.08
CA GLU A 90 11.91 10.16 -1.67
C GLU A 90 12.79 9.64 -2.82
N SER A 91 13.32 8.43 -2.69
CA SER A 91 14.09 7.79 -3.76
C SER A 91 13.23 7.51 -4.99
N LEU A 92 12.02 6.97 -4.78
CA LEU A 92 11.06 6.68 -5.85
C LEU A 92 10.65 7.94 -6.62
N GLU A 93 10.40 9.03 -5.90
CA GLU A 93 10.04 10.33 -6.47
C GLU A 93 11.19 10.93 -7.28
N LYS A 94 12.40 10.99 -6.71
CA LYS A 94 13.57 11.62 -7.37
C LYS A 94 14.06 10.85 -8.59
N ALA A 95 13.89 9.53 -8.60
CA ALA A 95 14.25 8.69 -9.73
C ALA A 95 13.10 8.52 -10.74
N GLU A 96 11.98 9.22 -10.54
CA GLU A 96 10.79 9.15 -11.41
C GLU A 96 10.36 7.71 -11.70
N VAL A 97 10.39 6.87 -10.66
CA VAL A 97 10.14 5.43 -10.81
C VAL A 97 8.67 5.18 -11.08
N ASP A 98 8.39 4.47 -12.17
CA ASP A 98 7.06 4.00 -12.51
C ASP A 98 6.49 3.06 -11.45
N VAL A 99 5.17 3.08 -11.33
CA VAL A 99 4.45 2.20 -10.41
C VAL A 99 4.59 0.76 -10.88
N ALA A 100 5.02 -0.12 -9.99
CA ALA A 100 5.11 -1.55 -10.20
C ALA A 100 4.51 -2.30 -8.99
N ASP A 101 3.90 -3.46 -9.22
CA ASP A 101 3.20 -4.22 -8.18
C ASP A 101 4.09 -4.54 -6.97
N GLU A 102 5.34 -4.93 -7.20
CA GLU A 102 6.31 -5.20 -6.13
C GLU A 102 6.55 -3.98 -5.23
N LEU A 103 6.59 -2.78 -5.81
CA LEU A 103 6.77 -1.54 -5.04
C LEU A 103 5.53 -1.22 -4.21
N LEU A 104 4.34 -1.44 -4.76
CA LEU A 104 3.09 -1.25 -4.03
C LEU A 104 2.99 -2.22 -2.84
N GLU A 105 3.40 -3.48 -3.03
CA GLU A 105 3.44 -4.49 -1.98
C GLU A 105 4.47 -4.15 -0.90
N ASN A 106 5.65 -3.66 -1.28
CA ASN A 106 6.68 -3.20 -0.34
C ASN A 106 6.19 -2.01 0.51
N LEU A 107 5.55 -1.01 -0.10
CA LEU A 107 4.98 0.13 0.62
C LEU A 107 3.83 -0.28 1.54
N ALA A 108 2.95 -1.17 1.10
CA ALA A 108 1.87 -1.70 1.92
C ALA A 108 2.40 -2.54 3.10
N LYS A 109 3.47 -3.30 2.90
CA LYS A 109 4.14 -4.04 3.99
C LYS A 109 4.68 -3.08 5.04
N VAL A 110 5.38 -2.03 4.62
CA VAL A 110 5.87 -0.98 5.53
C VAL A 110 4.72 -0.33 6.29
N PHE A 111 3.63 0.04 5.61
CA PHE A 111 2.43 0.57 6.26
C PHE A 111 1.86 -0.39 7.33
N SER A 112 1.80 -1.69 7.06
CA SER A 112 1.29 -2.69 8.00
C SER A 112 2.15 -2.85 9.27
N LEU A 113 3.40 -2.38 9.24
CA LEU A 113 4.32 -2.43 10.38
C LEU A 113 4.35 -1.13 11.18
N MET A 114 3.77 -0.04 10.66
CA MET A 114 3.68 1.24 11.35
C MET A 114 2.61 1.19 12.45
N ASP A 115 2.83 1.91 13.55
CA ASP A 115 1.82 2.06 14.61
C ASP A 115 0.55 2.72 14.02
N PRO A 116 -0.64 2.10 14.17
CA PRO A 116 -1.92 2.65 13.70
C PRO A 116 -2.22 4.07 14.18
N ASN A 117 -1.69 4.46 15.34
CA ASN A 117 -1.97 5.75 15.99
C ASN A 117 -0.92 6.83 15.66
N SER A 118 0.08 6.50 14.86
CA SER A 118 1.20 7.39 14.59
C SER A 118 0.86 8.42 13.49
N PRO A 119 1.21 9.70 13.68
CA PRO A 119 1.03 10.73 12.63
C PRO A 119 1.90 10.45 11.41
N GLU A 120 3.04 9.78 11.58
CA GLU A 120 3.93 9.38 10.49
C GLU A 120 3.25 8.38 9.55
N ARG A 121 2.40 7.49 10.07
CA ARG A 121 1.63 6.55 9.24
C ARG A 121 0.69 7.27 8.28
N VAL A 122 0.01 8.32 8.76
CA VAL A 122 -0.87 9.18 7.93
C VAL A 122 -0.06 9.93 6.86
N ALA A 123 1.07 10.52 7.26
CA ALA A 123 1.96 11.21 6.33
C ALA A 123 2.53 10.29 5.25
N PHE A 124 2.91 9.07 5.63
CA PHE A 124 3.41 8.04 4.72
C PHE A 124 2.35 7.63 3.69
N VAL A 125 1.12 7.32 4.12
CA VAL A 125 0.02 6.96 3.20
C VAL A 125 -0.25 8.07 2.21
N SER A 126 -0.35 9.32 2.68
CA SER A 126 -0.61 10.48 1.80
C SER A 126 0.47 10.63 0.73
N ARG A 127 1.75 10.52 1.12
CA ARG A 127 2.88 10.61 0.19
C ARG A 127 2.94 9.41 -0.77
N ALA A 128 2.72 8.20 -0.27
CA ALA A 128 2.72 6.97 -1.07
C ALA A 128 1.60 6.98 -2.13
N LEU A 129 0.39 7.40 -1.76
CA LEU A 129 -0.73 7.54 -2.71
C LEU A 129 -0.42 8.60 -3.77
N LYS A 130 0.13 9.75 -3.37
CA LYS A 130 0.54 10.79 -4.31
C LYS A 130 1.58 10.28 -5.31
N TRP A 131 2.63 9.60 -4.85
CA TRP A 131 3.61 8.97 -5.73
C TRP A 131 2.94 7.96 -6.68
N SER A 132 2.10 7.07 -6.15
CA SER A 132 1.43 6.03 -6.93
C SER A 132 0.45 6.57 -7.99
N SER A 133 0.06 7.84 -7.90
CA SER A 133 -0.81 8.47 -8.91
C SER A 133 -0.08 8.77 -10.22
N GLY A 134 1.26 8.73 -10.24
CA GLY A 134 2.08 9.02 -11.43
C GLY A 134 1.82 10.42 -12.03
N GLY A 135 1.34 11.37 -11.23
CA GLY A 135 0.99 12.72 -11.70
C GLY A 135 -0.31 12.83 -12.49
N SER A 136 -1.09 11.75 -12.61
CA SER A 136 -2.32 11.68 -13.43
C SER A 136 -3.54 12.42 -12.85
N GLY A 137 -3.38 13.16 -11.75
CA GLY A 137 -4.49 13.82 -11.04
C GLY A 137 -5.48 12.85 -10.36
N LYS A 138 -5.21 11.55 -10.42
CA LYS A 138 -5.99 10.49 -9.74
C LYS A 138 -5.63 10.45 -8.25
N LEU A 139 -6.57 9.96 -7.43
CA LEU A 139 -6.45 9.88 -5.97
C LEU A 139 -5.49 8.78 -5.46
N GLY A 140 -4.66 8.21 -6.33
CA GLY A 140 -3.74 7.11 -6.03
C GLY A 140 -3.96 5.89 -6.91
N HIS A 141 -3.05 4.92 -6.86
CA HIS A 141 -3.16 3.68 -7.61
C HIS A 141 -4.18 2.72 -6.96
N PRO A 142 -5.16 2.15 -7.70
CA PRO A 142 -6.20 1.29 -7.12
C PRO A 142 -5.66 0.07 -6.36
N ARG A 143 -4.55 -0.52 -6.84
CA ARG A 143 -3.89 -1.65 -6.16
C ARG A 143 -3.29 -1.26 -4.81
N LEU A 144 -2.73 -0.06 -4.67
CA LEU A 144 -2.23 0.42 -3.39
C LEU A 144 -3.39 0.63 -2.41
N HIS A 145 -4.47 1.27 -2.86
CA HIS A 145 -5.70 1.39 -2.09
C HIS A 145 -6.21 0.03 -1.61
N GLN A 146 -6.24 -1.00 -2.47
CA GLN A 146 -6.66 -2.35 -2.08
C GLN A 146 -5.80 -2.91 -0.93
N LEU A 147 -4.46 -2.83 -1.05
CA LEU A 147 -3.54 -3.37 -0.04
C LEU A 147 -3.67 -2.64 1.31
N LEU A 148 -3.84 -1.31 1.28
CA LEU A 148 -4.10 -0.50 2.47
C LEU A 148 -5.43 -0.88 3.11
N ALA A 149 -6.49 -1.03 2.30
CA ALA A 149 -7.83 -1.40 2.76
C ALA A 149 -7.85 -2.75 3.48
N LEU A 150 -7.18 -3.76 2.91
CA LEU A 150 -7.04 -5.09 3.50
C LEU A 150 -6.29 -5.06 4.84
N THR A 151 -5.26 -4.22 4.95
CA THR A 151 -4.50 -4.05 6.20
C THR A 151 -5.37 -3.39 7.27
N LEU A 152 -6.03 -2.28 6.93
CA LEU A 152 -6.93 -1.56 7.83
C LEU A 152 -8.13 -2.41 8.27
N TRP A 153 -8.63 -3.28 7.40
CA TRP A 153 -9.68 -4.24 7.75
C TRP A 153 -9.20 -5.22 8.81
N LYS A 154 -8.00 -5.81 8.67
CA LYS A 154 -7.41 -6.69 9.69
C LYS A 154 -7.20 -5.97 11.03
N GLU A 155 -6.95 -4.67 10.99
CA GLU A 155 -6.84 -3.80 12.18
C GLU A 155 -8.20 -3.34 12.75
N GLN A 156 -9.33 -3.79 12.16
CA GLN A 156 -10.69 -3.37 12.49
C GLN A 156 -10.92 -1.85 12.38
N ASN A 157 -10.09 -1.15 11.60
CA ASN A 157 -10.30 0.25 11.25
C ASN A 157 -11.21 0.33 10.00
N TYR A 158 -12.48 -0.01 10.21
CA TYR A 158 -13.46 -0.12 9.12
C TYR A 158 -13.71 1.19 8.36
N CYS A 159 -13.69 2.34 9.05
CA CYS A 159 -13.91 3.64 8.42
C CYS A 159 -12.86 3.93 7.34
N GLU A 160 -11.59 3.83 7.70
CA GLU A 160 -10.49 4.05 6.76
C GLU A 160 -10.41 2.91 5.72
N SER A 161 -10.63 1.66 6.15
CA SER A 161 -10.67 0.52 5.23
C SER A 161 -11.70 0.72 4.12
N ARG A 162 -12.92 1.17 4.47
CA ARG A 162 -14.00 1.49 3.53
C ARG A 162 -13.61 2.60 2.55
N TYR A 163 -12.94 3.66 3.03
CA TYR A 163 -12.43 4.72 2.17
C TYR A 163 -11.45 4.17 1.12
N HIS A 164 -10.50 3.33 1.54
CA HIS A 164 -9.54 2.75 0.61
C HIS A 164 -10.17 1.72 -0.33
N PHE A 165 -11.08 0.86 0.14
CA PHE A 165 -11.81 -0.07 -0.73
C PHE A 165 -12.60 0.66 -1.82
N LEU A 166 -13.21 1.80 -1.50
CA LEU A 166 -13.96 2.60 -2.47
C LEU A 166 -13.09 3.10 -3.64
N HIS A 167 -11.81 3.38 -3.39
CA HIS A 167 -10.84 3.81 -4.39
C HIS A 167 -10.05 2.65 -5.01
N SER A 168 -10.33 1.42 -4.58
CA SER A 168 -9.76 0.21 -5.15
C SER A 168 -10.62 -0.32 -6.30
N SER A 169 -10.19 -1.42 -6.91
CA SER A 169 -10.99 -2.20 -7.86
C SER A 169 -11.53 -3.50 -7.23
N ASP A 170 -11.51 -3.59 -5.91
CA ASP A 170 -11.85 -4.80 -5.15
C ASP A 170 -13.26 -4.69 -4.53
N GLY A 171 -14.28 -4.89 -5.36
CA GLY A 171 -15.68 -4.92 -4.92
C GLY A 171 -15.99 -6.08 -3.98
N GLU A 172 -15.34 -7.23 -4.15
CA GLU A 172 -15.60 -8.42 -3.33
C GLU A 172 -15.02 -8.25 -1.92
N GLY A 173 -13.76 -7.82 -1.81
CA GLY A 173 -13.14 -7.47 -0.53
C GLY A 173 -13.91 -6.39 0.22
N CYS A 174 -14.38 -5.36 -0.50
CA CYS A 174 -15.23 -4.32 0.06
C CYS A 174 -16.53 -4.89 0.64
N ALA A 175 -17.21 -5.79 -0.09
CA ALA A 175 -18.45 -6.41 0.40
C ALA A 175 -18.23 -7.26 1.64
N ASN A 176 -17.18 -8.10 1.64
CA ASN A 176 -16.86 -8.95 2.80
C ASN A 176 -16.57 -8.09 4.04
N MET A 177 -15.76 -7.04 3.88
CA MET A 177 -15.48 -6.08 4.95
C MET A 177 -16.77 -5.39 5.43
N LEU A 178 -17.66 -4.96 4.52
CA LEU A 178 -18.93 -4.33 4.88
C LEU A 178 -19.87 -5.28 5.62
N VAL A 179 -19.89 -6.57 5.30
CA VAL A 179 -20.68 -7.58 6.04
C VAL A 179 -20.17 -7.67 7.48
N GLU A 180 -18.86 -7.80 7.68
CA GLU A 180 -18.27 -7.79 9.02
C GLU A 180 -18.53 -6.46 9.74
N TYR A 181 -18.37 -5.34 9.05
CA TYR A 181 -18.56 -4.02 9.65
C TYR A 181 -20.01 -3.78 10.10
N SER A 182 -20.97 -4.06 9.23
CA SER A 182 -22.40 -3.87 9.51
C SER A 182 -22.89 -4.80 10.63
N THR A 183 -22.41 -6.05 10.67
CA THR A 183 -22.78 -7.00 11.74
C THR A 183 -22.09 -6.69 13.08
N ALA A 184 -20.85 -6.21 13.07
CA ALA A 184 -20.10 -5.94 14.29
C ALA A 184 -20.39 -4.56 14.91
N ARG A 185 -20.67 -3.54 14.07
CA ARG A 185 -20.77 -2.13 14.51
C ARG A 185 -22.02 -1.39 14.03
N GLY A 186 -22.77 -1.93 13.07
CA GLY A 186 -23.98 -1.31 12.51
C GLY A 186 -25.25 -1.63 13.29
N PHE A 187 -26.30 -0.83 13.07
CA PHE A 187 -27.63 -1.16 13.57
C PHE A 187 -28.35 -2.13 12.62
N ARG A 188 -29.22 -2.98 13.17
CA ARG A 188 -30.01 -3.96 12.38
C ARG A 188 -30.89 -3.29 11.31
N SER A 189 -31.30 -2.04 11.53
CA SER A 189 -32.09 -1.24 10.59
C SER A 189 -31.28 -0.66 9.43
N GLU A 190 -29.95 -0.78 9.44
CA GLU A 190 -29.06 -0.16 8.46
C GLU A 190 -28.46 -1.15 7.45
N VAL A 191 -28.77 -2.45 7.57
CA VAL A 191 -28.15 -3.52 6.77
C VAL A 191 -28.18 -3.23 5.27
N ASP A 192 -29.33 -2.82 4.74
CA ASP A 192 -29.48 -2.44 3.33
C ASP A 192 -28.85 -1.07 3.01
N MET A 193 -28.77 -0.16 3.99
CA MET A 193 -28.12 1.14 3.85
C MET A 193 -26.59 1.03 3.65
N PHE A 194 -25.92 0.07 4.31
CA PHE A 194 -24.47 -0.14 4.15
C PHE A 194 -24.09 -0.41 2.70
N VAL A 195 -24.76 -1.37 2.05
CA VAL A 195 -24.51 -1.71 0.65
C VAL A 195 -25.01 -0.63 -0.29
N ALA A 196 -26.16 -0.01 -0.03
CA ALA A 196 -26.66 1.11 -0.84
C ALA A 196 -25.65 2.26 -0.88
N GLN A 197 -25.10 2.64 0.27
CA GLN A 197 -24.09 3.70 0.37
C GLN A 197 -22.83 3.35 -0.43
N ALA A 198 -22.35 2.10 -0.35
CA ALA A 198 -21.17 1.66 -1.10
C ALA A 198 -21.41 1.68 -2.61
N VAL A 199 -22.53 1.10 -3.07
CA VAL A 199 -22.90 1.06 -4.49
C VAL A 199 -23.02 2.46 -5.07
N LEU A 200 -23.75 3.36 -4.41
CA LEU A 200 -23.93 4.73 -4.89
C LEU A 200 -22.58 5.47 -5.00
N GLN A 201 -21.70 5.29 -4.01
CA GLN A 201 -20.37 5.92 -4.06
C GLN A 201 -19.49 5.35 -5.18
N PHE A 202 -19.51 4.03 -5.42
CA PHE A 202 -18.79 3.43 -6.57
C PHE A 202 -19.33 3.96 -7.90
N LEU A 203 -20.65 4.13 -8.03
CA LEU A 203 -21.27 4.72 -9.22
C LEU A 203 -20.85 6.19 -9.42
N CYS A 204 -20.76 6.99 -8.34
CA CYS A 204 -20.22 8.35 -8.41
C CYS A 204 -18.76 8.39 -8.92
N LEU A 205 -17.96 7.38 -8.59
CA LEU A 205 -16.59 7.20 -9.09
C LEU A 205 -16.54 6.54 -10.49
N LYS A 206 -17.67 6.37 -11.16
CA LYS A 206 -17.81 5.70 -12.47
C LYS A 206 -17.26 4.26 -12.48
N ASN A 207 -17.26 3.59 -11.32
CA ASN A 207 -16.79 2.21 -11.17
C ASN A 207 -17.99 1.25 -11.08
N LYS A 208 -18.71 1.09 -12.20
CA LYS A 208 -19.89 0.21 -12.29
C LYS A 208 -19.57 -1.26 -11.97
N ASN A 209 -18.41 -1.74 -12.39
CA ASN A 209 -18.01 -3.13 -12.16
C ASN A 209 -17.90 -3.44 -10.67
N SER A 210 -17.20 -2.60 -9.90
CA SER A 210 -17.08 -2.81 -8.45
C SER A 210 -18.42 -2.58 -7.74
N ALA A 211 -19.25 -1.65 -8.23
CA ALA A 211 -20.61 -1.44 -7.71
C ALA A 211 -21.49 -2.68 -7.85
N LEU A 212 -21.43 -3.39 -8.99
CA LEU A 212 -22.17 -4.63 -9.19
C LEU A 212 -21.63 -5.76 -8.32
N VAL A 213 -20.31 -5.91 -8.25
CA VAL A 213 -19.65 -6.97 -7.45
C VAL A 213 -19.93 -6.78 -5.97
N VAL A 214 -19.82 -5.54 -5.45
CA VAL A 214 -20.07 -5.26 -4.04
C VAL A 214 -21.54 -5.55 -3.68
N PHE A 215 -22.49 -5.15 -4.54
CA PHE A 215 -23.90 -5.42 -4.32
C PHE A 215 -24.18 -6.91 -4.25
N THR A 216 -23.75 -7.65 -5.28
CA THR A 216 -23.99 -9.09 -5.42
C THR A 216 -23.36 -9.87 -4.27
N THR A 217 -22.10 -9.56 -3.95
CA THR A 217 -21.38 -10.28 -2.89
C THR A 217 -21.96 -9.99 -1.51
N TYR A 218 -22.33 -8.73 -1.24
CA TYR A 218 -22.89 -8.34 0.07
C TYR A 218 -24.25 -8.99 0.29
N THR A 219 -25.16 -8.93 -0.69
CA THR A 219 -26.51 -9.51 -0.54
C THR A 219 -26.48 -11.03 -0.42
N GLN A 220 -25.53 -11.71 -1.08
CA GLN A 220 -25.36 -13.16 -0.96
C GLN A 220 -24.73 -13.61 0.37
N LYS A 221 -23.81 -12.81 0.94
CA LYS A 221 -23.05 -13.21 2.13
C LYS A 221 -23.60 -12.66 3.46
N HIS A 222 -24.43 -11.63 3.42
CA HIS A 222 -24.92 -11.00 4.65
C HIS A 222 -25.97 -11.88 5.36
N PRO A 223 -25.79 -12.24 6.65
CA PRO A 223 -26.64 -13.22 7.34
C PRO A 223 -28.09 -12.78 7.55
N SER A 224 -28.36 -11.46 7.50
CA SER A 224 -29.70 -10.89 7.66
C SER A 224 -30.42 -10.57 6.35
N ILE A 225 -29.86 -10.97 5.20
CA ILE A 225 -30.48 -10.77 3.88
C ILE A 225 -30.89 -12.16 3.36
N GLU A 226 -32.15 -12.29 2.98
CA GLU A 226 -32.67 -13.51 2.35
C GLU A 226 -32.31 -13.55 0.86
N ASP A 227 -32.41 -14.73 0.25
CA ASP A 227 -32.15 -14.92 -1.17
C ASP A 227 -33.00 -13.97 -2.03
N GLY A 228 -32.37 -13.40 -3.06
CA GLY A 228 -32.99 -12.50 -4.02
C GLY A 228 -32.03 -12.22 -5.19
N PRO A 229 -32.38 -11.31 -6.12
CA PRO A 229 -33.64 -10.56 -6.22
C PRO A 229 -34.84 -11.40 -6.73
N PRO A 230 -36.10 -10.98 -6.44
CA PRO A 230 -36.46 -9.78 -5.69
C PRO A 230 -36.25 -9.96 -4.17
N PHE A 231 -35.80 -8.89 -3.51
CA PHE A 231 -35.57 -8.86 -2.07
C PHE A 231 -36.81 -8.38 -1.30
N VAL A 232 -36.90 -8.69 -0.02
CA VAL A 232 -37.94 -8.15 0.87
C VAL A 232 -37.76 -6.64 1.08
N GLN A 233 -36.51 -6.19 1.19
CA GLN A 233 -36.16 -4.79 1.42
C GLN A 233 -36.34 -3.96 0.13
N PRO A 234 -37.22 -2.94 0.12
CA PRO A 234 -37.44 -2.11 -1.06
C PRO A 234 -36.19 -1.37 -1.53
N LEU A 235 -35.31 -0.96 -0.61
CA LEU A 235 -34.07 -0.28 -0.93
C LEU A 235 -33.10 -1.18 -1.73
N LEU A 236 -33.01 -2.47 -1.39
CA LEU A 236 -32.17 -3.41 -2.15
C LEU A 236 -32.71 -3.62 -3.56
N ASN A 237 -34.04 -3.69 -3.73
CA ASN A 237 -34.65 -3.74 -5.07
C ASN A 237 -34.39 -2.47 -5.88
N PHE A 238 -34.48 -1.29 -5.24
CA PHE A 238 -34.15 -0.02 -5.88
C PHE A 238 -32.68 -0.01 -6.37
N ILE A 239 -31.74 -0.42 -5.52
CA ILE A 239 -30.31 -0.48 -5.89
C ILE A 239 -30.06 -1.51 -7.01
N TRP A 240 -30.74 -2.66 -6.97
CA TRP A 240 -30.67 -3.65 -8.03
C TRP A 240 -31.15 -3.09 -9.37
N PHE A 241 -32.34 -2.47 -9.41
CA PHE A 241 -32.85 -1.85 -10.64
C PHE A 241 -31.98 -0.69 -11.13
N LEU A 242 -31.44 0.11 -10.20
CA LEU A 242 -30.50 1.18 -10.53
C LEU A 242 -29.25 0.62 -11.23
N LEU A 243 -28.68 -0.47 -10.73
CA LEU A 243 -27.51 -1.12 -11.34
C LEU A 243 -27.80 -1.75 -12.71
N LEU A 244 -29.04 -2.17 -12.97
CA LEU A 244 -29.48 -2.63 -14.30
C LEU A 244 -29.70 -1.48 -15.28
N ALA A 245 -30.08 -0.31 -14.79
CA ALA A 245 -30.42 0.86 -15.60
C ALA A 245 -29.21 1.71 -16.01
N VAL A 246 -28.24 1.87 -15.11
CA VAL A 246 -26.89 2.42 -15.39
C VAL A 246 -26.10 1.39 -16.17
#